data_AF-A0A1F7ULX7-F1
#
_entry.id   AF-A0A1F7ULX7-F1
#
_cell.length_a   1.000
_cell.length_b   1.000
_cell.length_c   1.000
_cell.angle_alpha   90.00
_cell.angle_beta   90.00
_cell.angle_gamma   90.00
#
_symmetry.space_group_name_H-M   'P 1'
#
loop_
_entity.id
_entity.type
_entity.pdbx_description
1 polymer ?
#
loop_
_entity_poly.entity_id
_entity_poly.type
_entity_poly.pdbx_seq_one_letter_code
_entity_poly.pdbx_strand_id
1 'polypeptide(L)'
;MAQRLEIVNGPSKFDLMTSLFHGETEDQHRQVQFEVKDADGRKASKAVTIGGVEREDGSGESWLIHGYMMVVNVPWRRITGYYSSRTRKGWIEES
;
A
#
# COMPACT_ATOMS: atom_id res chain seq x y z
N MET A 1 0.58 -4.51 -18.47
CA MET A 1 0.24 -3.07 -18.40
C MET A 1 0.08 -2.76 -16.92
N ALA A 2 0.88 -1.83 -16.39
CA ALA A 2 0.78 -1.47 -14.98
C ALA A 2 -0.55 -0.73 -14.74
N GLN A 3 -1.34 -1.17 -13.77
CA GLN A 3 -2.61 -0.53 -13.45
C GLN A 3 -2.40 0.41 -12.26
N ARG A 4 -2.70 1.69 -12.46
CA ARG A 4 -2.70 2.70 -11.40
C ARG A 4 -4.05 2.76 -10.71
N LEU A 5 -4.03 2.70 -9.39
CA LEU A 5 -5.19 2.76 -8.51
C LEU A 5 -5.03 3.94 -7.56
N GLU A 6 -6.07 4.76 -7.41
CA GLU A 6 -6.06 5.91 -6.50
C GLU A 6 -6.42 5.46 -5.08
N ILE A 7 -5.60 5.79 -4.09
CA ILE A 7 -5.95 5.53 -2.68
C ILE A 7 -6.94 6.60 -2.23
N VAL A 8 -8.12 6.16 -1.83
CA VAL A 8 -9.17 7.04 -1.28
C VAL A 8 -9.21 7.01 0.24
N ASN A 9 -8.78 5.90 0.84
CA ASN A 9 -8.66 5.75 2.29
C ASN A 9 -7.61 4.67 2.63
N GLY A 10 -6.45 5.10 3.09
CA GLY A 10 -5.36 4.21 3.52
C GLY A 10 -5.31 3.95 5.03
N PRO A 11 -4.33 3.17 5.51
CA PRO A 11 -4.12 2.87 6.93
C PRO A 11 -3.74 4.12 7.74
N SER A 12 -3.55 4.03 9.07
CA SER A 12 -2.90 5.12 9.80
C SER A 12 -1.38 5.08 9.62
N LYS A 13 -0.67 6.17 9.95
CA LYS A 13 0.80 6.17 10.01
C LYS A 13 1.32 5.06 10.93
N PHE A 14 0.67 4.85 12.07
CA PHE A 14 1.06 3.81 13.03
C PHE A 14 0.86 2.41 12.44
N ASP A 15 -0.26 2.16 11.77
CA ASP A 15 -0.52 0.88 11.11
C ASP A 15 0.46 0.61 9.96
N LEU A 16 0.77 1.65 9.17
CA LEU A 16 1.77 1.56 8.10
C LEU A 16 3.16 1.18 8.66
N MET A 17 3.59 1.87 9.71
CA MET A 17 4.90 1.61 10.33
C MET A 17 4.93 0.26 11.03
N THR A 18 3.87 -0.12 11.75
CA THR A 18 3.82 -1.42 12.41
C THR A 18 3.80 -2.59 11.42
N SER A 19 3.18 -2.43 10.25
CA SER A 19 3.26 -3.40 9.16
C SER A 19 4.70 -3.56 8.66
N LEU A 20 5.42 -2.45 8.46
CA LEU A 20 6.84 -2.48 8.05
C LEU A 20 7.74 -3.16 9.10
N PHE A 21 7.58 -2.82 10.38
CA PHE A 21 8.45 -3.34 11.45
C PHE A 21 8.12 -4.76 11.91
N HIS A 22 6.93 -5.28 11.59
CA HIS A 22 6.57 -6.64 11.97
C HIS A 22 7.49 -7.69 11.32
N GLY A 23 8.11 -7.33 10.19
CA GLY A 23 9.00 -8.21 9.45
C GLY A 23 8.25 -9.37 8.78
N GLU A 24 8.91 -10.02 7.83
CA GLU A 24 8.41 -11.26 7.23
C GLU A 24 8.78 -12.40 8.18
N THR A 25 7.85 -12.79 9.05
CA THR A 25 7.95 -14.09 9.73
C THR A 25 7.24 -15.10 8.82
N GLU A 26 7.81 -16.29 8.59
CA GLU A 26 7.38 -17.27 7.56
C GLU A 26 5.86 -17.53 7.49
N ASP A 27 5.12 -17.30 8.57
CA ASP A 27 3.67 -17.53 8.66
C ASP A 27 2.79 -16.28 8.84
N GLN A 28 3.34 -15.07 9.02
CA GLN A 28 2.53 -13.86 9.32
C GLN A 28 3.09 -12.58 8.69
N HIS A 29 2.61 -12.26 7.49
CA HIS A 29 2.74 -10.93 6.93
C HIS A 29 1.62 -10.04 7.45
N ARG A 30 1.95 -8.98 8.22
CA ARG A 30 0.95 -8.01 8.65
C ARG A 30 0.56 -7.12 7.48
N GLN A 31 -0.56 -7.46 6.83
CA GLN A 31 -1.12 -6.70 5.73
C GLN A 31 -1.82 -5.42 6.23
N VAL A 32 -1.71 -4.36 5.46
CA VAL A 32 -2.52 -3.14 5.62
C VAL A 32 -3.55 -3.05 4.51
N GLN A 33 -4.73 -2.52 4.87
CA GLN A 33 -5.82 -2.34 3.92
C GLN A 33 -5.77 -0.93 3.33
N PHE A 34 -5.77 -0.87 2.00
CA PHE A 34 -5.99 0.35 1.24
C PHE A 34 -7.33 0.25 0.53
N GLU A 35 -8.22 1.20 0.80
CA GLU A 35 -9.34 1.43 -0.11
C GLU A 35 -8.83 2.22 -1.31
N VAL A 36 -8.99 1.63 -2.48
CA VAL A 36 -8.55 2.19 -3.75
C VAL A 36 -9.72 2.36 -4.71
N LYS A 37 -9.54 3.22 -5.70
CA LYS A 37 -10.46 3.50 -6.78
C LYS A 37 -9.75 3.28 -8.11
N ASP A 38 -10.35 2.51 -9.01
CA ASP A 38 -9.84 2.33 -10.37
C ASP A 38 -10.25 3.49 -11.31
N ALA A 39 -9.78 3.45 -12.56
CA ALA A 39 -10.08 4.47 -13.57
C ALA A 39 -11.59 4.57 -13.91
N ASP A 40 -12.33 3.47 -13.78
CA ASP A 40 -13.79 3.43 -13.98
C ASP A 40 -14.56 3.93 -12.74
N GLY A 41 -13.82 4.24 -11.66
CA GLY A 41 -14.33 4.76 -10.41
C GLY A 41 -14.88 3.71 -9.45
N ARG A 42 -14.64 2.42 -9.71
CA ARG A 42 -15.01 1.33 -8.81
C ARG A 42 -14.06 1.30 -7.62
N LYS A 43 -14.63 1.12 -6.43
CA LYS A 43 -13.87 1.02 -5.19
C LYS A 43 -13.56 -0.44 -4.87
N ALA A 44 -12.36 -0.70 -4.38
CA ALA A 44 -11.95 -2.01 -3.88
C ALA A 44 -11.08 -1.85 -2.63
N SER A 45 -11.12 -2.83 -1.73
CA SER A 45 -10.13 -2.95 -0.65
C SER A 45 -8.98 -3.82 -1.13
N LYS A 46 -7.75 -3.34 -0.96
CA LYS A 46 -6.53 -4.06 -1.32
C LYS A 46 -5.70 -4.30 -0.07
N ALA A 47 -5.45 -5.57 0.21
CA ALA A 47 -4.54 -5.99 1.28
C ALA A 47 -3.11 -5.98 0.74
N VAL A 48 -2.27 -5.12 1.33
CA VAL A 48 -0.90 -4.92 0.88
C VAL A 48 0.06 -5.27 2.01
N THR A 49 1.04 -6.12 1.71
CA THR A 49 2.21 -6.34 2.55
C THR A 49 3.25 -5.29 2.19
N ILE A 50 3.62 -4.45 3.15
CA ILE A 50 4.62 -3.39 2.95
C ILE A 50 6.01 -4.00 3.05
N GLY A 51 6.76 -3.96 1.95
CA GLY A 51 8.16 -4.40 1.91
C GLY A 51 9.15 -3.28 2.22
N GLY A 52 8.74 -2.02 2.05
CA GLY A 52 9.54 -0.87 2.42
C GLY A 52 8.78 0.44 2.26
N VAL A 53 9.25 1.44 3.02
CA VAL A 53 8.71 2.79 3.05
C VAL A 53 9.89 3.77 3.06
N GLU A 54 9.86 4.72 2.14
CA GLU A 54 10.81 5.82 2.06
C GLU A 54 10.08 7.16 2.24
N ARG A 55 10.74 8.15 2.82
CA ARG A 55 10.17 9.50 2.94
C ARG A 55 10.25 10.19 1.58
N GLU A 56 9.12 10.63 1.07
CA GLU A 56 9.09 11.44 -0.16
C GLU A 56 9.57 12.88 0.12
N ASP A 57 9.26 13.41 1.31
CA ASP A 57 9.55 14.79 1.68
C ASP A 57 9.97 14.95 3.16
N GLY A 58 10.26 16.19 3.56
CA GLY A 58 10.59 16.56 4.93
C GLY A 58 9.39 16.66 5.89
N SER A 59 8.16 16.41 5.44
CA SER A 59 6.95 16.53 6.27
C SER A 59 6.81 15.39 7.28
N GLY A 60 7.44 14.25 7.00
CA GLY A 60 7.27 13.03 7.78
C GLY A 60 5.87 12.41 7.67
N GLU A 61 5.10 12.80 6.66
CA GLU A 61 3.74 12.30 6.39
C GLU A 61 3.54 11.84 4.94
N SER A 62 4.53 12.04 4.08
CA SER A 62 4.53 11.67 2.66
C SER A 62 5.52 10.52 2.43
N TRP A 63 5.03 9.44 1.84
CA TRP A 63 5.75 8.17 1.77
C TRP A 63 5.75 7.61 0.36
N LEU A 64 6.91 7.14 -0.09
CA LEU A 64 7.02 6.20 -1.20
C LEU A 64 6.96 4.80 -0.61
N ILE A 65 6.00 3.99 -1.07
CA ILE A 65 5.79 2.63 -0.58
C ILE A 65 6.12 1.63 -1.69
N HIS A 66 6.70 0.50 -1.30
CA HIS A 66 6.79 -0.67 -2.16
C HIS A 66 6.47 -1.93 -1.36
N GLY A 67 5.97 -2.95 -2.05
CA GLY A 67 5.58 -4.18 -1.39
C GLY A 67 4.90 -5.15 -2.34
N TYR A 68 4.03 -5.96 -1.76
CA TYR A 68 3.35 -7.03 -2.48
C TYR A 68 1.87 -7.06 -2.13
N MET A 69 1.05 -7.36 -3.13
CA MET A 69 -0.36 -7.63 -2.96
C MET A 69 -0.63 -9.09 -3.27
N MET A 70 -1.33 -9.75 -2.34
CA MET A 70 -1.85 -11.09 -2.57
C MET A 70 -3.25 -10.99 -3.20
N VAL A 71 -3.42 -11.63 -4.34
CA VAL A 71 -4.73 -11.81 -4.96
C VAL A 71 -5.01 -13.31 -4.94
N VAL A 72 -6.17 -13.71 -4.41
CA VAL A 72 -6.54 -15.13 -4.29
C VAL A 72 -6.41 -15.81 -5.66
N ASN A 73 -5.71 -16.94 -5.69
CA ASN A 73 -5.42 -17.74 -6.90
C ASN A 73 -4.58 -17.03 -7.99
N VAL A 74 -3.86 -15.97 -7.65
CA VAL A 74 -2.95 -15.26 -8.56
C VAL A 74 -1.58 -15.11 -7.88
N PRO A 75 -0.47 -15.17 -8.63
CA PRO A 75 0.85 -14.85 -8.10
C PRO A 75 0.89 -13.48 -7.41
N TRP A 76 1.79 -13.35 -6.45
CA TRP A 76 2.02 -12.10 -5.75
C TRP A 76 2.40 -11.01 -6.76
N ARG A 77 1.68 -9.89 -6.71
CA ARG A 77 1.98 -8.73 -7.54
C ARG A 77 2.82 -7.75 -6.78
N ARG A 78 3.87 -7.26 -7.42
CA ARG A 78 4.66 -6.16 -6.87
C ARG A 78 3.84 -4.88 -7.00
N ILE A 79 3.93 -4.07 -5.96
CA ILE A 79 3.29 -2.77 -5.95
C ILE A 79 4.30 -1.71 -5.56
N THR A 80 4.16 -0.55 -6.20
CA THR A 80 4.87 0.67 -5.85
C THR A 80 3.86 1.80 -5.78
N GLY A 81 4.07 2.77 -4.92
CA GLY A 81 3.09 3.83 -4.77
C GLY A 81 3.58 5.02 -3.97
N TYR A 82 2.77 6.06 -4.01
CA TYR A 82 2.85 7.20 -3.14
C TYR A 82 1.70 7.16 -2.14
N TYR A 83 1.98 7.48 -0.89
CA TYR A 83 0.98 7.52 0.15
C TYR A 83 1.23 8.66 1.15
N SER A 84 0.20 9.47 1.40
CA SER A 84 0.19 10.49 2.44
C SER A 84 -0.57 9.98 3.66
N SER A 85 0.12 9.73 4.78
CA SER A 85 -0.53 9.32 6.03
C SER A 85 -1.36 10.42 6.68
N ARG A 86 -1.05 11.69 6.39
CA ARG A 86 -1.83 12.85 6.85
C ARG A 86 -3.22 12.88 6.21
N THR A 87 -3.30 12.69 4.90
CA THR A 87 -4.57 12.77 4.16
C THR A 87 -5.22 11.41 3.95
N ARG A 88 -4.49 10.32 4.23
CA ARG A 88 -4.84 8.92 3.95
C ARG A 88 -5.12 8.66 2.46
N LYS A 89 -4.47 9.40 1.57
CA LYS A 89 -4.64 9.35 0.11
C LYS A 89 -3.30 9.15 -0.60
N GLY A 90 -3.36 8.87 -1.89
CA GLY A 90 -2.18 8.60 -2.70
C GLY A 90 -2.54 7.75 -3.91
N TRP A 91 -1.60 6.95 -4.39
CA TRP A 91 -1.81 6.03 -5.50
C TRP A 91 -0.89 4.81 -5.38
N ILE A 92 -1.33 3.69 -5.97
CA ILE A 92 -0.57 2.45 -6.06
C ILE A 92 -0.57 2.01 -7.53
N GLU A 93 0.57 1.56 -8.02
CA GLU A 93 0.73 0.92 -9.31
C GLU A 93 1.07 -0.55 -9.11
N GLU A 94 0.29 -1.42 -9.77
CA GLU A 94 0.53 -2.86 -9.81
C GLU A 94 1.42 -3.21 -11.01
N SER A 95 2.54 -3.93 -10.78
CA SER A 95 3.45 -4.43 -11.82
C SER A 95 3.44 -5.96 -11.91
#